data_AF-A0A369B5D8-F1
#
_entry.id   AF-A0A369B5D8-F1
#
_cell.length_a   1.000
_cell.length_b   1.000
_cell.length_c   1.000
_cell.angle_alpha   90.00
_cell.angle_beta   90.00
_cell.angle_gamma   90.00
#
_symmetry.space_group_name_H-M   'P 1'
#
loop_
_entity.id
_entity.type
_entity.pdbx_description
1 polymer ?
#
loop_
_entity_poly.entity_id
_entity_poly.type
_entity_poly.pdbx_seq_one_letter_code
_entity_poly.pdbx_strand_id
1 'polypeptide(L)'
;MGNESESVIEEVELKMQVKRLYNKMRAVLKRREKTVLELRYGLLNGSSKTQREIAKMLGISRSYVSRIEKKAIKKLSKELKPESCQ
;
A
#
# COMPACT_ATOMS: atom_id res chain seq x y z
N MET A 1 28.96 21.78 -9.76
CA MET A 1 28.21 21.07 -10.82
C MET A 1 28.17 19.61 -10.42
N GLY A 2 27.13 19.19 -9.71
CA GLY A 2 26.94 17.82 -9.24
C GLY A 2 25.54 17.76 -8.68
N ASN A 3 24.59 17.27 -9.46
CA ASN A 3 23.17 17.18 -9.11
C ASN A 3 22.41 16.24 -10.07
N GLU A 4 22.85 16.08 -11.31
CA GLU A 4 22.20 15.13 -12.25
C GLU A 4 22.41 13.66 -11.88
N SER A 5 23.62 13.27 -11.47
CA SER A 5 23.90 11.87 -11.11
C SER A 5 23.22 11.43 -9.81
N GLU A 6 23.09 12.34 -8.84
CA GLU A 6 22.46 12.08 -7.54
C GLU A 6 20.95 11.91 -7.68
N SER A 7 20.30 12.77 -8.48
CA SER A 7 18.87 12.67 -8.81
C SER A 7 18.50 11.36 -9.52
N VAL A 8 19.35 10.87 -10.45
CA VAL A 8 19.12 9.60 -11.15
C VAL A 8 19.20 8.41 -10.18
N ILE A 9 20.11 8.44 -9.20
CA ILE A 9 20.25 7.38 -8.20
C ILE A 9 19.03 7.35 -7.28
N GLU A 10 18.57 8.51 -6.81
CA GLU A 10 17.36 8.63 -5.98
C GLU A 10 16.10 8.10 -6.70
N GLU A 11 15.94 8.42 -7.98
CA GLU A 11 14.83 7.92 -8.78
C GLU A 11 14.82 6.39 -8.91
N VAL A 12 15.99 5.79 -9.11
CA VAL A 12 16.13 4.33 -9.23
C VAL A 12 15.80 3.68 -7.89
N GLU A 13 16.31 4.22 -6.79
CA GLU A 13 16.02 3.72 -5.45
C GLU A 13 14.52 3.81 -5.12
N LEU A 14 13.87 4.93 -5.44
CA LEU A 14 12.43 5.09 -5.27
C LEU A 14 11.65 4.04 -6.09
N LYS A 15 12.00 3.83 -7.36
CA LYS A 15 11.37 2.81 -8.22
C LYS A 15 11.54 1.39 -7.65
N MET A 16 12.70 1.09 -7.07
CA MET A 16 12.97 -0.20 -6.41
C MET A 16 12.13 -0.38 -5.13
N GLN A 17 12.03 0.66 -4.28
CA GLN A 17 11.20 0.63 -3.07
C GLN A 17 9.72 0.43 -3.41
N VAL A 18 9.22 1.16 -4.41
CA VAL A 18 7.84 1.03 -4.90
C VAL A 18 7.57 -0.39 -5.39
N LYS A 19 8.46 -0.97 -6.21
CA LYS A 19 8.34 -2.35 -6.69
C LYS A 19 8.32 -3.36 -5.55
N ARG A 20 9.18 -3.18 -4.53
CA ARG A 20 9.23 -4.04 -3.34
C ARG A 20 7.92 -3.98 -2.54
N LEU A 21 7.36 -2.79 -2.35
CA LEU A 21 6.06 -2.60 -1.70
C LEU A 21 4.95 -3.35 -2.43
N TYR A 22 4.82 -3.18 -3.75
CA TYR A 22 3.80 -3.86 -4.55
C TYR A 22 3.95 -5.39 -4.51
N ASN A 23 5.19 -5.90 -4.53
CA ASN A 23 5.44 -7.34 -4.41
C ASN A 23 5.01 -7.87 -3.03
N LYS A 24 5.37 -7.18 -1.94
CA LYS A 24 4.94 -7.55 -0.58
C LYS A 24 3.42 -7.49 -0.43
N MET A 25 2.77 -6.48 -0.99
CA MET A 25 1.31 -6.39 -1.03
C MET A 25 0.68 -7.60 -1.71
N ARG A 26 1.22 -8.05 -2.83
CA ARG A 26 0.71 -9.24 -3.54
C ARG A 26 0.92 -10.54 -2.77
N ALA A 27 2.04 -10.68 -2.07
CA ALA A 27 2.39 -11.90 -1.33
C ALA A 27 1.62 -12.04 -0.01
N VAL A 28 1.39 -10.93 0.71
CA VAL A 28 0.96 -10.95 2.11
C VAL A 28 -0.55 -10.71 2.26
N LEU A 29 -1.14 -9.92 1.36
CA LEU A 29 -2.53 -9.49 1.47
C LEU A 29 -3.47 -10.43 0.74
N LYS A 30 -4.61 -10.72 1.36
CA LYS A 30 -5.72 -11.39 0.68
C LYS A 30 -6.32 -10.47 -0.36
N ARG A 31 -6.95 -11.03 -1.39
CA ARG A 31 -7.60 -10.28 -2.49
C ARG A 31 -8.47 -9.12 -2.00
N ARG A 32 -9.27 -9.33 -0.95
CA ARG A 32 -10.16 -8.30 -0.37
C ARG A 32 -9.40 -7.21 0.39
N GLU A 33 -8.33 -7.56 1.10
CA GLU A 33 -7.43 -6.60 1.77
C GLU A 33 -6.71 -5.73 0.74
N LYS A 34 -6.17 -6.35 -0.31
CA LYS A 34 -5.52 -5.69 -1.43
C LYS A 34 -6.48 -4.71 -2.13
N THR A 35 -7.69 -5.17 -2.47
CA THR A 35 -8.71 -4.32 -3.13
C THR A 35 -9.05 -3.08 -2.29
N VAL A 36 -9.21 -3.25 -0.98
CA VAL A 36 -9.50 -2.11 -0.08
C VAL A 36 -8.35 -1.11 -0.07
N LEU A 37 -7.08 -1.56 0.00
CA LEU A 37 -5.94 -0.66 -0.05
C LEU A 37 -5.78 0.02 -1.42
N GLU A 38 -5.95 -0.73 -2.52
CA GLU A 38 -5.87 -0.19 -3.88
C GLU A 38 -6.87 0.94 -4.10
N LEU A 39 -8.11 0.78 -3.63
CA LEU A 39 -9.13 1.83 -3.69
C LEU A 39 -8.86 2.96 -2.69
N ARG A 40 -8.40 2.64 -1.47
CA ARG A 40 -8.18 3.64 -0.42
C ARG A 40 -7.06 4.61 -0.75
N TYR A 41 -5.98 4.09 -1.34
CA TYR A 41 -4.76 4.84 -1.63
C TYR A 41 -4.56 5.11 -3.13
N GLY A 42 -5.52 4.75 -3.99
CA GLY A 42 -5.44 5.01 -5.42
C GLY A 42 -4.32 4.26 -6.13
N LEU A 43 -3.94 3.08 -5.64
CA LEU A 43 -2.75 2.35 -6.14
C LEU A 43 -2.97 1.72 -7.52
N LEU A 44 -4.22 1.62 -7.98
CA LEU A 44 -4.56 1.05 -9.29
C LEU A 44 -4.71 2.13 -10.37
N ASN A 45 -5.34 3.26 -10.05
CA ASN A 45 -5.80 4.26 -11.02
C ASN A 45 -5.54 5.71 -10.57
N GLY A 46 -4.75 5.92 -9.51
CA GLY A 46 -4.48 7.24 -8.93
C GLY A 46 -5.65 7.84 -8.14
N SER A 47 -6.84 7.22 -8.16
CA SER A 47 -8.03 7.75 -7.49
C SER A 47 -8.22 7.11 -6.12
N SER A 48 -7.94 7.89 -5.07
CA SER A 48 -8.23 7.48 -3.69
C SER A 48 -9.72 7.60 -3.39
N LYS A 49 -10.24 6.68 -2.57
CA LYS A 49 -11.63 6.67 -2.11
C LYS A 49 -11.71 6.63 -0.60
N THR A 50 -12.76 7.21 -0.04
CA THR A 50 -13.04 7.14 1.40
C THR A 50 -13.53 5.75 1.80
N GLN A 51 -13.41 5.40 3.08
CA GLN A 51 -13.97 4.15 3.61
C GLN A 51 -15.47 4.01 3.37
N ARG A 52 -16.22 5.13 3.35
CA ARG A 52 -17.67 5.15 3.08
C ARG A 52 -17.97 4.82 1.62
N GLU A 53 -17.21 5.36 0.68
CA GLU A 53 -17.38 5.06 -0.75
C GLU A 53 -17.00 3.61 -1.04
N ILE A 54 -15.89 3.13 -0.48
CA ILE A 54 -15.46 1.73 -0.61
C ILE A 54 -16.51 0.79 -0.01
N ALA A 55 -17.09 1.15 1.14
CA ALA A 55 -18.17 0.40 1.77
C ALA A 55 -19.39 0.26 0.84
N LYS A 56 -19.82 1.37 0.22
CA LYS A 56 -20.90 1.38 -0.78
C LYS A 56 -20.56 0.49 -1.98
N MET A 57 -19.36 0.61 -2.53
CA MET A 57 -18.92 -0.18 -3.70
C MET A 57 -18.83 -1.68 -3.42
N LEU A 58 -18.42 -2.07 -2.21
CA LEU A 58 -18.22 -3.46 -1.82
C LEU A 58 -19.44 -4.09 -1.13
N GLY A 59 -20.55 -3.36 -0.99
CA GLY A 59 -21.77 -3.83 -0.33
C GLY A 59 -21.56 -4.22 1.14
N ILE A 60 -20.69 -3.53 1.87
CA ILE A 60 -20.36 -3.82 3.27
C ILE A 60 -20.38 -2.57 4.14
N SER A 61 -20.38 -2.71 5.46
CA SER A 61 -20.35 -1.57 6.36
C SER A 61 -19.00 -0.84 6.33
N ARG A 62 -19.04 0.49 6.54
CA ARG A 62 -17.83 1.33 6.72
C ARG A 62 -16.92 0.79 7.83
N SER A 63 -17.49 0.33 8.93
CA SER A 63 -16.73 -0.27 10.03
C SER A 63 -16.02 -1.55 9.60
N TYR A 64 -16.63 -2.35 8.71
CA TYR A 64 -15.95 -3.53 8.18
C TYR A 64 -14.79 -3.16 7.25
N VAL A 65 -14.94 -2.16 6.38
CA VAL A 65 -13.84 -1.61 5.57
C VAL A 65 -12.69 -1.15 6.46
N SER A 66 -12.99 -0.39 7.53
CA SER A 66 -11.99 0.07 8.50
C SER A 66 -11.22 -1.09 9.14
N ARG A 67 -11.90 -2.18 9.52
CA ARG A 67 -11.24 -3.39 10.04
C ARG A 67 -10.33 -4.05 9.01
N ILE A 68 -10.76 -4.14 7.75
CA ILE A 68 -9.96 -4.71 6.66
C ILE A 68 -8.71 -3.87 6.42
N GLU A 69 -8.85 -2.55 6.32
CA GLU A 69 -7.76 -1.59 6.14
C GLU A 69 -6.73 -1.70 7.27
N LYS A 70 -7.16 -1.62 8.53
CA LYS A 70 -6.27 -1.77 9.69
C LYS A 70 -5.53 -3.11 9.67
N LYS A 71 -6.22 -4.21 9.33
CA LYS A 71 -5.62 -5.54 9.25
C LYS A 71 -4.57 -5.63 8.14
N ALA A 72 -4.87 -5.07 6.97
CA ALA A 72 -3.97 -5.05 5.83
C ALA A 72 -2.70 -4.24 6.13
N ILE A 73 -2.85 -3.03 6.69
CA ILE A 73 -1.73 -2.17 7.09
C ILE A 73 -0.87 -2.87 8.15
N LYS A 74 -1.49 -3.49 9.17
CA LYS A 74 -0.76 -4.22 10.21
C LYS A 74 0.08 -5.37 9.63
N LYS A 75 -0.44 -6.10 8.65
CA LYS A 75 0.31 -7.17 7.95
C LYS A 75 1.47 -6.61 7.15
N LEU A 76 1.23 -5.57 6.35
CA LEU A 76 2.29 -4.92 5.57
C LEU A 76 3.38 -4.34 6.46
N SER A 77 3.00 -3.68 7.55
CA SER A 77 3.95 -3.11 8.51
C SER A 77 4.85 -4.19 9.11
N LYS A 78 4.34 -5.37 9.45
CA LYS A 78 5.18 -6.47 9.94
C LYS A 78 6.23 -6.94 8.92
N GLU A 79 5.88 -6.91 7.65
CA GLU A 79 6.71 -7.40 6.54
C GLU A 79 7.68 -6.36 5.97
N LEU A 80 7.38 -5.09 6.20
CA LEU A 80 8.17 -3.93 5.77
C LEU A 80 9.02 -3.35 6.89
N LYS A 81 8.77 -3.72 8.14
CA LYS A 81 9.70 -3.41 9.22
C LYS A 81 11.07 -3.98 8.83
N PRO A 82 12.13 -3.15 8.77
CA PRO A 82 13.47 -3.69 8.75
C PRO A 82 13.59 -4.57 9.99
N GLU A 83 14.28 -5.71 9.86
CA GLU A 83 14.67 -6.51 11.01
C GLU A 83 15.62 -5.64 11.85
N SER A 84 15.05 -4.83 12.73
CA SER A 84 15.78 -3.98 13.66
C SER A 84 15.53 -4.55 15.05
N CYS A 85 16.54 -5.31 15.48
CA CYS A 85 16.88 -5.82 16.79
C CYS A 85 15.92 -6.83 17.47
N GLN A 86 16.45 -8.04 17.64
CA GLN A 86 16.26 -8.87 18.82
C GLN A 86 16.63 -8.11 20.10
#